data_AF-A0A6J4Y5U9-F1
#
_entry.id   AF-A0A6J4Y5U9-F1
#
_cell.length_a   1.000
_cell.length_b   1.000
_cell.length_c   1.000
_cell.angle_alpha   90.00
_cell.angle_beta   90.00
_cell.angle_gamma   90.00
#
_symmetry.space_group_name_H-M   'P 1'
#
loop_
_entity.id
_entity.type
_entity.pdbx_description
1 polymer ?
#
loop_
_entity_poly.entity_id
_entity_poly.type
_entity_poly.pdbx_seq_one_letter_code
_entity_poly.pdbx_strand_id
1 'polypeptide(L)' 'KQFISGWWNYYRLTESVNRLRPLPHWVRRRLRALVWKQWKNRKTRVRELLKRGISRNFALTTGCARK' A
#
# COMPACT_ATOMS: atom_id res chain seq x y z
N LYS A 1 -10.22 -8.00 11.05
CA LYS A 1 -9.16 -7.55 12.00
C LYS A 1 -8.42 -8.72 12.67
N GLN A 2 -9.08 -9.85 12.94
CA GLN A 2 -8.50 -10.92 13.77
C GLN A 2 -7.31 -11.68 13.14
N PHE A 3 -7.26 -11.84 11.81
CA PHE A 3 -6.19 -12.62 11.15
C PHE A 3 -4.77 -12.07 11.41
N ILE A 4 -4.56 -10.76 11.25
CA ILE A 4 -3.24 -10.14 11.45
C ILE A 4 -2.83 -10.17 12.91
N SER A 5 -3.78 -9.96 13.83
CA SER A 5 -3.53 -10.01 15.27
C SER A 5 -3.17 -11.42 15.75
N GLY A 6 -3.87 -12.46 15.28
CA GLY A 6 -3.55 -13.85 15.60
C GLY A 6 -2.19 -14.28 15.05
N TRP A 7 -1.89 -13.91 13.81
CA TRP A 7 -0.58 -14.15 13.19
C TRP A 7 0.56 -13.47 13.98
N TRP A 8 0.40 -12.19 14.34
CA TRP A 8 1.39 -11.49 15.16
C TRP A 8 1.59 -12.14 16.53
N ASN A 9 0.52 -12.56 17.21
CA ASN A 9 0.63 -13.21 18.53
C ASN A 9 1.43 -14.53 18.45
N TYR A 10 1.28 -15.28 17.36
CA TYR A 10 2.02 -16.52 17.14
C TYR A 10 3.51 -16.28 16.85
N TYR A 11 3.84 -15.32 15.99
CA TYR A 11 5.24 -15.08 15.57
C TYR A 11 6.02 -14.10 16.47
N ARG A 12 5.35 -13.43 17.43
CA ARG A 12 5.98 -12.44 18.33
C ARG A 12 7.10 -13.00 19.23
N LEU A 13 7.02 -14.29 19.58
CA LEU A 13 8.02 -14.97 20.44
C LEU A 13 9.25 -15.45 19.66
N THR A 14 9.25 -15.36 18.32
CA THR A 14 10.40 -15.80 17.52
C THR A 14 11.51 -14.74 17.57
N GLU A 15 12.72 -15.15 17.99
CA GLU A 15 13.90 -14.28 18.22
C GLU A 15 14.31 -13.40 17.02
N SER A 16 13.82 -13.69 15.83
CA SER A 16 14.18 -12.99 14.59
C SER A 16 13.32 -11.76 14.27
N VAL A 17 13.24 -10.82 15.21
CA VAL A 17 12.61 -9.50 15.02
C VAL A 17 13.20 -8.76 13.80
N ASN A 18 14.49 -8.94 13.53
CA ASN A 18 15.19 -8.35 12.38
C ASN A 18 14.67 -8.87 11.03
N ARG A 19 14.24 -10.14 10.94
CA ARG A 19 13.66 -10.71 9.71
C ARG A 19 12.20 -10.27 9.51
N LEU A 20 11.50 -9.93 10.60
CA LEU A 20 10.10 -9.51 10.57
C LEU A 20 9.92 -8.00 10.30
N ARG A 21 10.93 -7.16 10.59
CA ARG A 21 10.93 -5.72 10.27
C ARG A 21 10.53 -5.35 8.83
N PRO A 22 11.01 -6.01 7.75
CA PRO A 22 10.62 -5.66 6.39
C PRO A 22 9.21 -6.13 6.02
N LEU A 23 8.60 -7.04 6.78
CA LEU A 23 7.33 -7.65 6.42
C LEU A 23 6.16 -6.64 6.37
N PRO A 24 5.95 -5.76 7.37
CA PRO A 24 4.94 -4.70 7.28
C PRO A 24 5.15 -3.76 6.09
N HIS A 25 6.41 -3.51 5.70
CA HIS A 25 6.71 -2.71 4.52
C HIS A 25 6.23 -3.42 3.24
N TRP A 26 6.53 -4.72 3.12
CA TRP A 26 6.09 -5.54 1.99
C TRP A 26 4.55 -5.66 1.91
N VAL A 27 3.88 -5.85 3.04
CA VAL A 27 2.41 -5.87 3.12
C VAL A 27 1.82 -4.54 2.65
N ARG A 28 2.32 -3.40 3.15
CA ARG A 28 1.87 -2.07 2.71
C ARG A 28 2.13 -1.84 1.22
N ARG A 29 3.23 -2.35 0.67
CA ARG A 29 3.51 -2.29 -0.78
C ARG A 29 2.45 -3.08 -1.57
N ARG A 30 2.09 -4.29 -1.15
CA ARG A 30 1.03 -5.09 -1.81
C ARG A 30 -0.34 -4.43 -1.72
N LEU A 31 -0.71 -3.90 -0.56
CA LEU A 31 -1.99 -3.18 -0.39
C LEU A 31 -2.07 -1.96 -1.30
N ARG A 32 -0.99 -1.17 -1.41
CA ARG A 32 -0.92 -0.05 -2.36
C ARG A 32 -1.10 -0.51 -3.82
N ALA A 33 -0.48 -1.63 -4.20
CA ALA A 33 -0.65 -2.19 -5.55
C ALA A 33 -2.10 -2.64 -5.82
N LEU A 34 -2.80 -3.19 -4.81
CA LEU A 34 -4.19 -3.59 -4.92
C LEU A 34 -5.11 -2.37 -5.12
N VAL A 35 -4.94 -1.33 -4.29
CA VAL A 35 -5.67 -0.06 -4.45
C VAL A 35 -5.39 0.55 -5.83
N TRP A 36 -4.15 0.50 -6.31
CA TRP A 36 -3.79 1.00 -7.63
C TRP A 36 -4.48 0.23 -8.77
N LYS A 37 -4.61 -1.11 -8.64
CA LYS A 37 -5.36 -1.94 -9.59
C LYS A 37 -6.87 -1.67 -9.55
N GLN A 38 -7.41 -1.38 -8.36
CA GLN A 38 -8.81 -1.00 -8.20
C GLN A 38 -9.14 0.28 -8.97
N TRP A 39 -8.20 1.24 -9.02
CA TRP A 39 -8.34 2.45 -9.83
C TRP A 39 -7.97 2.18 -11.29
N LYS A 40 -8.88 1.54 -12.03
CA LYS A 40 -8.66 1.15 -13.43
C LYS A 40 -8.44 2.37 -14.35
N ASN A 41 -9.25 3.42 -14.23
CA ASN A 41 -9.18 4.58 -15.13
C ASN A 41 -8.20 5.64 -14.60
N ARG A 42 -7.44 6.23 -15.51
CA ARG A 42 -6.50 7.34 -15.25
C ARG A 42 -7.16 8.50 -14.49
N LYS A 43 -8.34 8.92 -14.92
CA LYS A 43 -9.13 9.99 -14.27
C LYS A 43 -9.44 9.66 -12.80
N THR A 44 -9.76 8.39 -12.52
CA THR A 44 -10.03 7.91 -11.15
C THR A 44 -8.77 7.96 -10.30
N ARG A 45 -7.63 7.50 -10.83
CA ARG A 45 -6.34 7.56 -10.11
C ARG A 45 -6.00 8.99 -9.69
N VAL A 46 -6.03 9.92 -10.64
CA VAL A 46 -5.69 11.34 -10.36
C VAL A 46 -6.64 11.92 -9.31
N ARG A 47 -7.95 11.70 -9.46
CA ARG A 47 -8.95 12.20 -8.50
C ARG A 47 -8.74 11.64 -7.09
N GLU A 48 -8.49 10.34 -6.96
CA GLU A 48 -8.26 9.70 -5.66
C GLU A 48 -6.91 10.09 -5.03
N LEU A 49 -5.88 10.35 -5.83
CA LEU A 49 -4.60 10.91 -5.36
C LEU A 49 -4.76 12.34 -4.84
N LEU A 50 -5.51 13.19 -5.56
CA LEU A 50 -5.83 14.56 -5.12
C LEU A 50 -6.64 14.57 -3.82
N LYS A 51 -7.65 13.71 -3.69
CA LYS A 51 -8.42 13.55 -2.45
C LYS A 51 -7.56 13.19 -1.24
N ARG A 52 -6.44 12.49 -1.47
CA ARG A 52 -5.47 12.09 -0.44
C ARG A 52 -4.39 13.14 -0.17
N GLY A 53 -4.51 14.34 -0.75
CA GLY A 53 -3.61 15.48 -0.50
C GLY A 53 -2.33 15.50 -1.32
N ILE A 54 -2.21 14.67 -2.36
CA ILE A 54 -1.04 14.68 -3.25
C ILE A 54 -1.12 15.91 -4.17
N SER A 55 0.00 16.59 -4.37
CA SER A 55 0.05 17.77 -5.25
C SER A 55 -0.38 17.40 -6.67
N ARG A 56 -1.05 18.33 -7.35
CA ARG A 56 -1.65 18.09 -8.67
C ARG A 56 -0.63 17.60 -9.70
N ASN A 57 0.57 18.16 -9.69
CA ASN A 57 1.64 17.76 -10.61
C ASN A 57 2.04 16.30 -10.40
N PHE A 58 2.30 15.89 -9.15
CA PHE A 58 2.61 14.49 -8.84
C PHE A 58 1.44 13.56 -9.15
N ALA A 59 0.21 13.95 -8.78
CA ALA A 59 -0.98 13.14 -9.05
C ALA A 59 -1.18 12.88 -10.55
N LEU A 60 -0.96 13.89 -11.40
CA LEU A 60 -1.04 13.77 -12.85
C LEU A 60 0.10 12.90 -13.40
N THR A 61 1.35 13.17 -13.05
CA THR A 61 2.49 12.40 -13.55
C THR A 61 2.36 10.92 -13.21
N THR A 62 2.05 10.58 -11.95
CA THR A 62 1.94 9.19 -11.51
C THR A 62 0.64 8.53 -11.96
N GLY A 63 -0.49 9.23 -11.92
CA GLY A 63 -1.80 8.68 -12.30
C GLY A 63 -1.98 8.48 -13.80
N CYS A 64 -1.32 9.32 -14.61
CA CYS A 64 -1.35 9.28 -16.06
C CYS A 64 -0.24 8.44 -16.68
N ALA A 65 0.77 8.03 -15.91
CA ALA A 65 1.80 7.11 -16.38
C ALA A 65 1.18 5.88 -17.03
N ARG A 66 1.56 5.61 -18.28
CA ARG A 66 1.24 4.33 -18.95
C ARG A 66 2.18 3.27 -18.38
N LYS A 67 1.67 2.06 -18.20
CA LYS A 67 2.47 0.90 -17.81
C LYS A 67 3.30 0.44 -19.00
#